data_AF-A0A6H0IUF7-F1
#
_entry.id   AF-A0A6H0IUF7-F1
#
_cell.length_a   1.000
_cell.length_b   1.000
_cell.length_c   1.000
_cell.angle_alpha   90.00
_cell.angle_beta   90.00
_cell.angle_gamma   90.00
#
_symmetry.space_group_name_H-M   'P 1'
#
loop_
_entity.id
_entity.type
_entity.pdbx_description
1 polymer ?
#
loop_
_entity_poly.entity_id
_entity_poly.type
_entity_poly.pdbx_seq_one_letter_code
_entity_poly.pdbx_strand_id
1 'polypeptide(L)'
;MNAETRLERAMAIVEEVRQAGQVDAETRAQCLDALDGELAGVRGEVEALRREVDGLKAENRRLRQSRGGGEEEPVATRVGCYQFANDDTLYCPHCWDRNKQKSATTRITARHRVCPACSTPLSGR
;
A
#
# COMPACT_ATOMS: atom_id res chain seq x y z
N MET A 1 23.03 0.76 9.50
CA MET A 1 22.75 2.09 10.08
C MET A 1 21.57 2.64 9.32
N ASN A 2 20.50 3.05 10.01
CA ASN A 2 19.29 3.57 9.38
C ASN A 2 19.36 5.12 9.28
N ALA A 3 18.48 5.73 8.49
CA ALA A 3 18.46 7.17 8.26
C ALA A 3 18.36 8.00 9.55
N GLU A 4 17.70 7.47 10.58
CA GLU A 4 17.57 8.11 11.89
C GLU A 4 18.94 8.20 12.60
N THR A 5 19.66 7.09 12.70
CA THR A 5 21.02 7.08 13.27
C THR A 5 21.99 7.94 12.45
N ARG A 6 21.80 8.05 11.13
CA ARG A 6 22.60 8.94 10.29
C ARG A 6 22.32 10.42 10.55
N LEU A 7 21.06 10.77 10.77
CA LEU A 7 20.66 12.12 11.11
C LEU A 7 21.27 12.53 12.47
N GLU A 8 21.23 11.65 13.46
CA GLU A 8 21.87 11.87 14.76
C GLU A 8 23.38 12.11 14.63
N ARG A 9 24.07 11.30 13.80
CA ARG A 9 25.51 11.50 13.53
C ARG A 9 25.78 12.80 12.78
N ALA A 10 24.98 13.14 11.77
CA ALA A 10 25.12 14.39 11.04
C ALA A 10 24.92 15.61 11.96
N MET A 11 23.96 15.55 12.87
CA MET A 11 23.74 16.61 13.87
C MET A 11 24.92 16.75 14.83
N ALA A 12 25.52 15.63 15.26
CA ALA A 12 26.74 15.67 16.08
C ALA A 12 27.92 16.32 15.34
N ILE A 13 28.14 15.97 14.07
CA ILE A 13 29.20 16.57 13.23
C ILE A 13 28.96 18.07 13.02
N VAL A 14 27.70 18.48 12.79
CA VAL A 14 27.35 19.91 12.66
C VAL A 14 27.63 20.67 13.96
N GLU A 15 27.34 20.08 15.12
CA GLU A 15 27.61 20.72 16.41
C GLU A 15 29.12 20.81 16.70
N GLU A 16 29.91 19.80 16.31
CA GLU A 16 31.38 19.86 16.36
C GLU A 16 31.94 21.01 15.50
N VAL A 17 31.42 21.16 14.27
CA VAL A 17 31.78 22.28 13.38
C VAL A 17 31.33 23.64 13.95
N ARG A 18 30.19 23.69 14.65
CA ARG A 18 29.63 24.92 15.22
C ARG A 18 30.35 25.38 16.49
N GLN A 19 30.73 24.45 17.36
CA GLN A 19 31.42 24.75 18.62
C GLN A 19 32.87 25.21 18.40
N ALA A 20 33.44 24.86 17.26
CA ALA A 20 34.79 25.25 16.91
C ALA A 20 34.82 26.57 16.12
N GLY A 21 34.98 27.68 16.84
CA GLY A 21 35.57 28.90 16.27
C GLY A 21 37.07 28.77 15.92
N GLN A 22 37.66 27.57 16.05
CA GLN A 22 39.11 27.30 16.08
C GLN A 22 39.56 25.95 15.48
N VAL A 23 38.80 25.28 14.59
CA VAL A 23 39.40 24.16 13.82
C VAL A 23 40.18 24.69 12.63
N ASP A 24 41.39 24.16 12.44
CA ASP A 24 42.16 24.39 11.23
C ASP A 24 41.42 23.84 10.00
N ALA A 25 41.85 24.28 8.81
CA ALA A 25 41.17 23.97 7.56
C ALA A 25 41.04 22.46 7.29
N GLU A 26 41.92 21.64 7.85
CA GLU A 26 41.95 20.19 7.64
C GLU A 26 40.81 19.51 8.38
N THR A 27 40.60 19.84 9.65
CA THR A 27 39.50 19.24 10.43
C THR A 27 38.14 19.67 9.89
N ARG A 28 38.03 20.92 9.41
CA ARG A 28 36.82 21.39 8.74
C ARG A 28 36.53 20.61 7.44
N ALA A 29 37.57 20.32 6.65
CA ALA A 29 37.41 19.51 5.44
C ALA A 29 36.94 18.09 5.78
N GLN A 30 37.52 17.46 6.81
CA GLN A 30 37.13 16.12 7.27
C GLN A 30 35.67 16.06 7.74
N CYS A 31 35.19 17.08 8.47
CA CYS A 31 33.78 17.14 8.89
C CYS A 31 32.84 17.31 7.68
N LEU A 32 33.22 18.10 6.67
CA LEU A 32 32.43 18.26 5.46
C LEU A 32 32.35 16.94 4.66
N ASP A 33 33.48 16.24 4.52
CA ASP A 33 33.51 14.92 3.87
C ASP A 33 32.65 13.89 4.62
N ALA A 34 32.67 13.93 5.96
CA ALA A 34 31.83 13.07 6.78
C ALA A 34 30.33 13.38 6.60
N LEU A 35 29.95 14.67 6.55
CA LEU A 35 28.58 15.09 6.26
C LEU A 35 28.13 14.69 4.86
N ASP A 36 28.99 14.84 3.85
CA ASP A 36 28.71 14.40 2.48
C ASP A 36 28.50 12.88 2.42
N GLY A 37 29.28 12.11 3.18
CA GLY A 37 29.09 10.68 3.34
C GLY A 37 27.72 10.32 3.94
N GLU A 38 27.31 11.01 5.00
CA GLU A 38 25.99 10.77 5.61
C GLU A 38 24.85 11.22 4.69
N LEU A 39 24.98 12.35 3.98
CA LEU A 39 24.00 12.82 3.00
C LEU A 39 23.86 11.86 1.82
N ALA A 40 24.97 11.35 1.27
CA ALA A 40 24.95 10.32 0.23
C ALA A 40 24.25 9.06 0.73
N GLY A 41 24.51 8.70 1.99
CA GLY A 41 23.84 7.63 2.69
C GLY A 41 22.32 7.77 2.76
N VAL A 42 21.84 8.89 3.29
CA VAL A 42 20.40 9.20 3.40
C VAL A 42 19.73 9.22 2.03
N ARG A 43 20.39 9.79 1.01
CA ARG A 43 19.89 9.77 -0.37
C ARG A 43 19.69 8.34 -0.89
N GLY A 44 20.65 7.45 -0.64
CA GLY A 44 20.54 6.04 -1.02
C GLY A 44 19.35 5.34 -0.35
N GLU A 45 19.10 5.62 0.93
CA GLU A 45 17.94 5.07 1.66
C GLU A 45 16.61 5.61 1.13
N VAL A 46 16.54 6.91 0.81
CA VAL A 46 15.35 7.53 0.19
C VAL A 46 15.03 6.87 -1.16
N GLU A 47 16.04 6.61 -1.98
CA GLU A 47 15.84 5.90 -3.25
C GLU A 47 15.38 4.45 -3.06
N ALA A 48 15.95 3.74 -2.09
CA ALA A 48 15.55 2.37 -1.77
C ALA A 48 14.08 2.31 -1.33
N LEU A 49 13.66 3.19 -0.41
CA LEU A 49 12.28 3.29 0.05
C LEU A 49 11.32 3.68 -1.08
N ARG A 50 11.72 4.59 -1.99
CA ARG A 50 10.91 4.93 -3.17
C ARG A 50 10.67 3.70 -4.06
N ARG A 51 11.71 2.92 -4.34
CA ARG A 51 11.60 1.66 -5.12
C ARG A 51 10.66 0.66 -4.43
N GLU A 52 10.76 0.54 -3.11
CA GLU A 52 9.87 -0.34 -2.34
C GLU A 52 8.41 0.12 -2.40
N VAL A 53 8.14 1.41 -2.20
CA VAL A 53 6.80 1.99 -2.33
C VAL A 53 6.21 1.77 -3.73
N ASP A 54 7.02 1.96 -4.78
CA ASP A 54 6.57 1.73 -6.15
C ASP A 54 6.29 0.25 -6.43
N GLY A 55 7.12 -0.65 -5.88
CA GLY A 55 6.90 -2.10 -5.91
C GLY A 55 5.60 -2.51 -5.20
N LEU A 56 5.38 -2.04 -3.98
CA LEU A 56 4.16 -2.30 -3.21
C LEU A 56 2.91 -1.75 -3.89
N LYS A 57 2.99 -0.57 -4.51
CA LYS A 57 1.88 0.00 -5.31
C LYS A 57 1.58 -0.87 -6.53
N ALA A 58 2.60 -1.35 -7.24
CA ALA A 58 2.42 -2.25 -8.37
C ALA A 58 1.76 -3.57 -7.95
N GLU A 59 2.21 -4.15 -6.84
CA GLU A 59 1.62 -5.37 -6.30
C GLU A 59 0.18 -5.16 -5.84
N ASN A 60 -0.12 -4.04 -5.17
CA ASN A 60 -1.49 -3.71 -4.77
C ASN A 60 -2.42 -3.60 -5.99
N ARG A 61 -1.94 -2.97 -7.09
CA ARG A 61 -2.70 -2.91 -8.35
C ARG A 61 -2.97 -4.30 -8.92
N ARG A 62 -1.97 -5.18 -8.94
CA ARG A 62 -2.12 -6.58 -9.41
C ARG A 62 -3.14 -7.35 -8.57
N LEU A 63 -3.06 -7.23 -7.24
CA LEU A 63 -4.00 -7.87 -6.32
C LEU A 63 -5.43 -7.34 -6.46
N ARG A 64 -5.60 -6.04 -6.74
CA ARG A 64 -6.93 -5.47 -7.02
C ARG A 64 -7.50 -5.99 -8.33
N GLN A 65 -6.67 -6.11 -9.37
CA GLN A 65 -7.07 -6.67 -10.66
C GLN A 65 -7.43 -8.15 -10.55
N SER A 66 -6.65 -8.96 -9.83
CA SER A 66 -6.94 -10.39 -9.63
C SER A 66 -8.19 -10.64 -8.80
N ARG A 67 -8.58 -9.70 -7.92
CA ARG A 67 -9.82 -9.78 -7.13
C ARG A 67 -11.09 -9.36 -7.92
N GLY A 68 -10.95 -8.98 -9.19
CA GLY A 68 -12.06 -8.83 -10.13
C GLY A 68 -13.05 -7.69 -9.83
N GLY A 69 -12.66 -6.70 -9.01
CA GLY A 69 -13.55 -5.63 -8.57
C GLY A 69 -12.84 -4.28 -8.51
N GLY A 70 -12.64 -3.68 -9.68
CA GLY A 70 -12.24 -2.28 -9.79
C GLY A 70 -13.43 -1.43 -10.20
N GLU A 71 -13.86 -0.54 -9.30
CA GLU A 71 -14.68 0.66 -9.57
C GLU A 71 -16.13 0.50 -10.05
N GLU A 72 -16.55 -0.65 -10.57
CA GLU A 72 -17.93 -0.82 -11.06
C GLU A 72 -18.93 -0.93 -9.90
N GLU A 73 -19.99 -0.11 -9.89
CA GLU A 73 -21.08 -0.22 -8.91
C GLU A 73 -22.15 -1.23 -9.34
N PRO A 74 -22.81 -1.91 -8.38
CA PRO A 74 -23.91 -2.80 -8.69
C PRO A 74 -25.11 -2.02 -9.26
N VAL A 75 -25.62 -2.43 -10.42
CA VAL A 75 -26.75 -1.80 -11.09
C VAL A 75 -28.10 -2.27 -10.56
N ALA A 76 -28.14 -3.47 -9.96
CA ALA A 76 -29.37 -4.04 -9.44
C ALA A 76 -29.11 -5.04 -8.31
N THR A 77 -30.17 -5.31 -7.54
CA THR A 77 -30.21 -6.42 -6.57
C THR A 77 -31.28 -7.42 -7.00
N ARG A 78 -30.89 -8.70 -7.15
CA ARG A 78 -31.79 -9.78 -7.55
C ARG A 78 -31.60 -10.99 -6.63
N VAL A 79 -32.68 -11.43 -5.99
CA VAL A 79 -32.68 -12.55 -5.02
C VAL A 79 -31.61 -12.35 -3.92
N GLY A 80 -31.51 -11.13 -3.38
CA GLY A 80 -30.52 -10.78 -2.36
C GLY A 80 -29.06 -10.76 -2.82
N CYS A 81 -28.80 -10.76 -4.13
CA CYS A 81 -27.46 -10.71 -4.73
C CYS A 81 -27.29 -9.45 -5.60
N TYR A 82 -26.07 -8.93 -5.72
CA TYR A 82 -25.76 -7.83 -6.63
C TYR A 82 -25.59 -8.30 -8.07
N GLN A 83 -25.98 -7.43 -9.01
CA GLN A 83 -25.77 -7.58 -10.45
C GLN A 83 -25.05 -6.33 -10.98
N PHE A 84 -24.17 -6.48 -11.97
CA PHE A 84 -23.36 -5.40 -12.54
C PHE A 84 -23.75 -5.12 -14.01
N ALA A 85 -23.37 -3.95 -14.54
CA ALA A 85 -23.93 -3.39 -15.78
C ALA A 85 -23.71 -4.27 -17.01
N ASN A 86 -22.67 -5.10 -16.99
CA ASN A 86 -22.25 -5.95 -18.12
C ASN A 86 -22.18 -7.44 -17.76
N ASP A 87 -22.86 -7.85 -16.69
CA ASP A 87 -22.80 -9.25 -16.23
C ASP A 87 -24.15 -9.72 -15.66
N ASP A 88 -24.62 -10.86 -16.15
CA ASP A 88 -25.81 -11.57 -15.65
C ASP A 88 -25.53 -12.42 -14.41
N THR A 89 -24.25 -12.56 -14.04
CA THR A 89 -23.82 -13.26 -12.84
C THR A 89 -24.28 -12.51 -11.58
N LEU A 90 -24.77 -13.28 -10.61
CA LEU A 90 -25.21 -12.75 -9.33
C LEU A 90 -24.11 -12.88 -8.28
N TYR A 91 -23.75 -11.75 -7.68
CA TYR A 91 -22.62 -11.60 -6.78
C TYR A 91 -23.04 -11.39 -5.33
N CYS A 92 -22.19 -11.83 -4.41
CA CYS A 92 -22.44 -11.69 -2.98
C CYS A 92 -22.30 -10.23 -2.52
N PRO A 93 -23.36 -9.61 -1.95
CA PRO A 93 -23.28 -8.25 -1.40
C PRO A 93 -22.27 -8.15 -0.25
N HIS A 94 -22.20 -9.17 0.61
CA HIS A 94 -21.29 -9.16 1.75
C HIS A 94 -19.80 -9.10 1.34
N CYS A 95 -19.41 -9.85 0.32
CA CYS A 95 -18.04 -9.80 -0.23
C CYS A 95 -17.75 -8.48 -0.93
N TRP A 96 -18.76 -7.92 -1.62
CA TRP A 96 -18.62 -6.64 -2.32
C TRP A 96 -18.52 -5.46 -1.36
N ASP A 97 -19.42 -5.35 -0.38
CA ASP A 97 -19.47 -4.21 0.53
C ASP A 97 -18.23 -4.16 1.44
N ARG A 98 -17.72 -5.32 1.85
CA ARG A 98 -16.54 -5.41 2.72
C ARG A 98 -15.23 -5.20 1.98
N ASN A 99 -15.07 -5.85 0.81
CA ASN A 99 -13.76 -6.00 0.16
C ASN A 99 -13.75 -5.60 -1.32
N LYS A 100 -14.87 -5.09 -1.85
CA LYS A 100 -15.10 -4.84 -3.28
C LYS A 100 -14.74 -6.07 -4.13
N GLN A 101 -15.04 -7.26 -3.60
CA GLN A 101 -14.72 -8.52 -4.25
C GLN A 101 -15.98 -9.13 -4.89
N LYS A 102 -15.93 -9.33 -6.21
CA LYS A 102 -16.99 -9.99 -6.96
C LYS A 102 -16.95 -11.51 -6.75
N SER A 103 -17.64 -12.00 -5.73
CA SER A 103 -17.82 -13.44 -5.50
C SER A 103 -19.12 -13.94 -6.11
N ALA A 104 -19.02 -14.70 -7.21
CA ALA A 104 -20.16 -15.30 -7.88
C ALA A 104 -20.86 -16.29 -6.95
N THR A 105 -22.18 -16.14 -6.81
CA THR A 105 -22.98 -16.95 -5.90
C THR A 105 -23.46 -18.23 -6.56
N THR A 106 -23.52 -19.32 -5.79
CA THR A 106 -24.04 -20.60 -6.24
C THR A 106 -25.52 -20.71 -5.89
N ARG A 107 -26.34 -21.14 -6.86
CA ARG A 107 -27.78 -21.34 -6.65
C ARG A 107 -28.02 -22.66 -5.92
N ILE A 108 -28.79 -22.61 -4.82
CA ILE A 108 -29.28 -23.80 -4.12
C ILE A 108 -30.74 -24.07 -4.51
N THR A 109 -31.59 -23.04 -4.48
CA THR A 109 -33.00 -23.14 -4.89
C THR A 109 -33.40 -21.93 -5.75
N ALA A 110 -34.67 -21.82 -6.15
CA ALA A 110 -35.16 -20.64 -6.86
C ALA A 110 -35.06 -19.34 -6.06
N ARG A 111 -35.13 -19.41 -4.73
CA ARG A 111 -35.10 -18.24 -3.84
C ARG A 111 -33.85 -18.13 -2.99
N HIS A 112 -32.99 -19.15 -2.97
CA HIS A 112 -31.80 -19.20 -2.13
C HIS A 112 -30.54 -19.45 -2.94
N ARG A 113 -29.51 -18.66 -2.63
CA ARG A 113 -28.15 -18.75 -3.13
C ARG A 113 -27.18 -18.76 -1.95
N VAL A 114 -25.96 -19.22 -2.18
CA VAL A 114 -24.88 -19.16 -1.20
C VAL A 114 -23.65 -18.59 -1.84
N CYS A 115 -22.92 -17.76 -1.10
CA CYS A 115 -21.61 -17.30 -1.52
C CYS A 115 -20.56 -18.38 -1.23
N PRO A 116 -19.80 -18.89 -2.23
CA PRO A 116 -18.75 -19.86 -1.97
C PRO A 116 -17.54 -19.26 -1.23
N ALA A 117 -17.36 -17.94 -1.25
CA ALA A 117 -16.22 -17.29 -0.59
C ALA A 117 -16.43 -17.03 0.91
N CYS A 118 -17.66 -16.73 1.34
CA CYS A 118 -17.95 -16.39 2.74
C CYS A 118 -19.09 -17.21 3.37
N SER A 119 -19.61 -18.20 2.64
CA SER A 119 -20.71 -19.08 3.06
C SER A 119 -21.99 -18.36 3.47
N THR A 120 -22.12 -17.07 3.14
CA THR A 120 -23.32 -16.29 3.48
C THR A 120 -24.51 -16.80 2.66
N PRO A 121 -25.61 -17.21 3.30
CA PRO A 121 -26.85 -17.52 2.63
C PRO A 121 -27.50 -16.21 2.15
N LEU A 122 -27.94 -16.20 0.90
CA LEU A 122 -28.57 -15.06 0.25
C LEU A 122 -29.95 -15.49 -0.23
N SER A 123 -30.96 -14.73 0.15
CA SER A 123 -32.34 -14.99 -0.26
C SER A 123 -33.03 -13.70 -0.70
N GLY A 124 -33.92 -13.84 -1.68
CA GLY A 124 -34.84 -12.77 -2.05
C GLY A 124 -36.00 -12.70 -1.08
N ARG A 125 -36.39 -11.49 -0.68
CA ARG A 125 -37.73 -11.23 -0.12
C ARG A 125 -38.77 -11.29 -1.23
#